data_AF-A0A9D6XSU3-F1
#
_entry.id   AF-A0A9D6XSU3-F1
#
_cell.length_a   1.000
_cell.length_b   1.000
_cell.length_c   1.000
_cell.angle_alpha   90.00
_cell.angle_beta   90.00
_cell.angle_gamma   90.00
#
_symmetry.space_group_name_H-M   'P 1'
#
loop_
_entity.id
_entity.type
_entity.pdbx_description
1 polymer ?
#
loop_
_entity_poly.entity_id
_entity_poly.type
_entity_poly.pdbx_seq_one_letter_code
_entity_poly.pdbx_strand_id
1 'polypeptide(L)'
;MGRTILITLIAVLSAQGRTSAQNFAGQYTFQDTQGTTSMSVQQDDSGRISGSVTMDDGSVVNLQGEIKGTEAIGIATIGEKNTLFKLHFQGEQLIYTMIAVTADNKPDLANAQQFPFSRTGGGKGGTGPAASGGANPLAGGGGGGSTDPLARTFTDGKMTLQLQGRGGRYQGQIQFQGQTFPATAQSPDGRSLTGKFTSGSDSFDFTGKLQGSTLSFTTGGTSYQLRGEGGTPTAAANPLSGDSGSSATPARGGQRPQPIAGGNVVNDPSMGVRFSVPPGWKHQKQQTIYMMGHDTIPGMILIMPHTSNSIQELAAAANEPLYQAQDGQLMVTSAPVTLTNNMLAADYGGNIQGKEAKGRIVGVVSPHGGGFLIMAGADTAGYSPQHAQLAEGIARSMNFTKPQLPPEAAMWKQKLTGMRVKSFKHGGSSDAGGAYSWSDERDIDLCSDGAFQSTGGFQGSLGTAGGSAIMNPGNRTRTGQWTIIGQAGQPALQLRHSTGNVETFVLSANGSQTLLDGVRWYVIENPTCR
;
A
#
# COMPACT_ATOMS: atom_id res chain seq x y z
N MET A 1 0.22 -2.09 26.48
CA MET A 1 0.26 -0.90 25.60
C MET A 1 0.24 -1.39 24.17
N GLY A 2 -0.93 -1.71 23.63
CA GLY A 2 -1.11 -2.08 22.23
C GLY A 2 -1.24 -0.79 21.42
N ARG A 3 -0.24 -0.48 20.59
CA ARG A 3 -0.21 0.73 19.77
C ARG A 3 -0.49 0.32 18.32
N THR A 4 -1.62 0.81 17.80
CA THR A 4 -1.79 1.32 16.44
C THR A 4 -1.12 0.47 15.34
N ILE A 5 -1.78 -0.62 14.95
CA ILE A 5 -1.48 -1.34 13.70
C ILE A 5 -2.65 -1.11 12.76
N LEU A 6 -2.68 0.10 12.21
CA LEU A 6 -3.31 0.44 10.94
C LEU A 6 -2.73 1.79 10.55
N ILE A 7 -2.38 1.98 9.28
CA ILE A 7 -1.59 3.10 8.73
C ILE A 7 -0.07 2.86 8.76
N THR A 8 0.40 1.86 8.01
CA THR A 8 1.69 1.97 7.31
C THR A 8 1.69 1.04 6.09
N LEU A 9 1.24 1.54 4.94
CA LEU A 9 1.55 0.92 3.66
C LEU A 9 1.47 2.01 2.58
N ILE A 10 2.60 2.62 2.22
CA ILE A 10 2.92 3.21 0.90
C ILE A 10 4.37 3.76 0.93
N ALA A 11 5.15 3.32 -0.07
CA ALA A 11 6.49 3.75 -0.55
C ALA A 11 7.67 3.55 0.43
N VAL A 12 8.85 3.08 0.03
CA VAL A 12 9.75 3.52 -1.05
C VAL A 12 10.63 2.29 -1.45
N LEU A 13 11.04 2.08 -2.70
CA LEU A 13 12.38 2.50 -3.13
C LEU A 13 12.60 2.52 -4.65
N SER A 14 13.44 3.49 -5.02
CA SER A 14 13.88 3.89 -6.34
C SER A 14 15.42 3.89 -6.43
N ALA A 15 15.92 4.02 -7.67
CA ALA A 15 17.20 4.60 -8.16
C ALA A 15 18.11 3.60 -8.90
N GLN A 16 18.62 3.83 -10.12
CA GLN A 16 18.99 5.09 -10.78
C GLN A 16 18.73 5.06 -12.31
N GLY A 17 17.60 5.61 -12.76
CA GLY A 17 17.69 6.71 -13.73
C GLY A 17 17.81 7.99 -12.92
N ARG A 18 18.03 9.16 -13.53
CA ARG A 18 17.77 10.43 -12.81
C ARG A 18 16.35 10.32 -12.24
N THR A 19 16.22 10.11 -10.93
CA THR A 19 14.95 10.25 -10.24
C THR A 19 14.60 11.70 -10.48
N SER A 20 13.66 11.96 -11.39
CA SER A 20 13.00 13.25 -11.41
C SER A 20 12.43 13.38 -10.01
N ALA A 21 13.11 14.15 -9.15
CA ALA A 21 12.60 14.50 -7.84
C ALA A 21 11.15 14.92 -8.03
N GLN A 22 10.25 14.47 -7.16
CA GLN A 22 8.86 14.91 -7.23
C GLN A 22 8.85 16.42 -7.38
N ASN A 23 8.19 16.90 -8.42
CA ASN A 23 8.17 18.31 -8.73
C ASN A 23 6.95 18.94 -8.07
N PHE A 24 7.19 19.59 -6.94
CA PHE A 24 6.18 20.33 -6.21
C PHE A 24 5.94 21.73 -6.81
N ALA A 25 6.80 22.21 -7.72
CA ALA A 25 6.66 23.56 -8.27
C ALA A 25 5.39 23.72 -9.12
N GLY A 26 4.57 24.73 -8.79
CA GLY A 26 3.31 24.99 -9.47
C GLY A 26 2.41 25.96 -8.70
N GLN A 27 1.30 26.30 -9.32
CA GLN A 27 0.19 27.01 -8.68
C GLN A 27 -0.89 26.00 -8.32
N TYR A 28 -1.49 26.18 -7.15
CA TYR A 28 -2.55 25.32 -6.65
C TYR A 28 -3.65 26.13 -5.96
N THR A 29 -4.86 25.59 -5.92
CA THR A 29 -5.99 26.14 -5.18
C THR A 29 -6.70 25.10 -4.35
N PHE A 30 -7.16 25.52 -3.18
CA PHE A 30 -8.06 24.80 -2.31
C PHE A 30 -9.30 25.68 -2.11
N GLN A 31 -10.49 25.11 -2.26
CA GLN A 31 -11.75 25.84 -2.10
C GLN A 31 -12.58 25.16 -1.03
N ASP A 32 -13.05 25.94 -0.06
CA ASP A 32 -13.93 25.50 1.01
C ASP A 32 -15.14 26.44 1.16
N THR A 33 -15.87 26.32 2.26
CA THR A 33 -17.03 27.16 2.55
C THR A 33 -16.69 28.61 2.90
N GLN A 34 -15.42 28.90 3.23
CA GLN A 34 -14.95 30.22 3.66
C GLN A 34 -14.38 31.00 2.47
N GLY A 35 -13.74 30.32 1.52
CA GLY A 35 -13.30 30.95 0.28
C GLY A 35 -12.36 30.09 -0.55
N THR A 36 -11.51 30.76 -1.32
CA THR A 36 -10.46 30.12 -2.12
C THR A 36 -9.11 30.46 -1.53
N THR A 37 -8.40 29.43 -1.06
CA THR A 37 -6.99 29.52 -0.68
C THR A 37 -6.13 29.18 -1.90
N SER A 38 -5.10 29.97 -2.16
CA SER A 38 -4.14 29.72 -3.25
C SER A 38 -2.76 29.41 -2.71
N MET A 39 -2.00 28.58 -3.43
CA MET A 39 -0.65 28.19 -3.07
C MET A 39 0.26 28.26 -4.29
N SER A 40 1.40 28.93 -4.12
CA SER A 40 2.47 29.01 -5.11
C SER A 40 3.70 28.32 -4.55
N VAL A 41 4.17 27.27 -5.21
CA VAL A 41 5.39 26.56 -4.82
C VAL A 41 6.43 26.68 -5.92
N GLN A 42 7.67 26.99 -5.53
CA GLN A 42 8.87 26.93 -6.35
C GLN A 42 9.79 25.85 -5.79
N GLN A 43 10.50 25.19 -6.68
CA GLN A 43 11.46 24.14 -6.35
C GLN A 43 12.72 24.38 -7.17
N ASP A 44 13.86 24.43 -6.51
CA ASP A 44 15.15 24.51 -7.19
C ASP A 44 15.74 23.13 -7.52
N ASP A 45 16.82 23.12 -8.30
CA ASP A 45 17.50 21.89 -8.72
C ASP A 45 18.12 21.10 -7.55
N SER A 46 18.30 21.74 -6.39
CA SER A 46 18.79 21.08 -5.17
C SER A 46 17.67 20.42 -4.35
N GLY A 47 16.42 20.58 -4.79
CA GLY A 47 15.25 20.07 -4.07
C GLY A 47 14.83 20.95 -2.90
N ARG A 48 15.31 22.19 -2.80
CA ARG A 48 14.77 23.18 -1.86
C ARG A 48 13.46 23.72 -2.38
N ILE A 49 12.54 23.94 -1.46
CA ILE A 49 11.20 24.44 -1.72
C ILE A 49 11.07 25.83 -1.11
N SER A 50 10.57 26.77 -1.90
CA SER A 50 10.08 28.07 -1.43
C SER A 50 8.67 28.29 -1.94
N GLY A 51 7.85 29.02 -1.21
CA GLY A 51 6.48 29.26 -1.67
C GLY A 51 5.66 30.14 -0.74
N SER A 52 4.40 30.31 -1.09
CA SER A 52 3.43 31.03 -0.27
C SER A 52 2.07 30.38 -0.36
N VAL A 53 1.32 30.40 0.74
CA VAL A 53 -0.11 30.09 0.79
C VAL A 53 -0.84 31.38 1.13
N THR A 54 -1.73 31.82 0.25
CA THR A 54 -2.61 32.97 0.49
C THR A 54 -3.99 32.46 0.84
N MET A 55 -4.40 32.68 2.09
CA MET A 55 -5.73 32.32 2.59
C MET A 55 -6.80 33.27 2.04
N ASP A 56 -8.06 32.90 2.22
CA ASP A 56 -9.23 33.66 1.79
C ASP A 56 -9.34 35.03 2.49
N ASP A 57 -8.86 35.14 3.72
CA ASP A 57 -8.77 36.39 4.49
C ASP A 57 -7.64 37.33 4.02
N GLY A 58 -6.86 36.91 3.02
CA GLY A 58 -5.71 37.64 2.48
C GLY A 58 -4.41 37.47 3.28
N SER A 59 -4.41 36.69 4.37
CA SER A 59 -3.20 36.35 5.09
C SER A 59 -2.28 35.48 4.23
N VAL A 60 -0.97 35.65 4.41
CA VAL A 60 0.06 34.94 3.64
C VAL A 60 0.94 34.14 4.57
N VAL A 61 1.07 32.84 4.27
CA VAL A 61 1.99 31.92 4.92
C VAL A 61 3.16 31.67 3.98
N ASN A 62 4.37 32.03 4.40
CA ASN A 62 5.58 31.76 3.62
C ASN A 62 6.08 30.35 3.90
N LEU A 63 6.47 29.61 2.87
CA LEU A 63 6.97 28.24 2.94
C LEU A 63 8.45 28.20 2.60
N GLN A 64 9.24 27.52 3.44
CA GLN A 64 10.65 27.20 3.17
C GLN A 64 10.95 25.77 3.63
N GLY A 65 11.47 24.93 2.75
CA GLY A 65 11.72 23.52 3.09
C GLY A 65 12.60 22.80 2.07
N GLU A 66 12.65 21.49 2.20
CA GLU A 66 13.42 20.61 1.31
C GLU A 66 12.67 19.29 1.06
N ILE A 67 12.96 18.66 -0.08
CA ILE A 67 12.42 17.35 -0.42
C ILE A 67 13.16 16.27 0.36
N LYS A 68 12.39 15.44 1.07
CA LYS A 68 12.83 14.22 1.75
C LYS A 68 12.03 13.02 1.22
N GLY A 69 12.64 12.25 0.34
CA GLY A 69 11.98 11.09 -0.28
C GLY A 69 10.88 11.54 -1.25
N THR A 70 9.62 11.21 -0.93
CA THR A 70 8.42 11.57 -1.70
C THR A 70 7.58 12.66 -1.03
N GLU A 71 8.19 13.41 -0.12
CA GLU A 71 7.53 14.47 0.63
C GLU A 71 8.46 15.69 0.64
N ALA A 72 7.90 16.89 0.72
CA ALA A 72 8.64 18.09 1.08
C ALA A 72 8.29 18.49 2.52
N ILE A 73 9.29 18.77 3.33
CA ILE A 73 9.13 19.09 4.76
C ILE A 73 9.88 20.40 5.03
N GLY A 74 9.29 21.29 5.82
CA GLY A 74 9.90 22.58 6.11
C GLY A 74 9.19 23.39 7.18
N ILE A 75 9.51 24.68 7.22
CA ILE A 75 8.91 25.68 8.09
C ILE A 75 7.93 26.53 7.28
N ALA A 76 6.75 26.73 7.85
CA ALA A 76 5.76 27.67 7.37
C ALA A 76 5.70 28.85 8.35
N THR A 77 5.80 30.07 7.85
CA THR A 77 5.80 31.29 8.67
C THR A 77 4.53 32.10 8.39
N ILE A 78 3.71 32.30 9.43
CA ILE A 78 2.49 33.11 9.41
C ILE A 78 2.64 34.26 10.41
N GLY A 79 2.77 35.49 9.92
CA GLY A 79 3.19 36.62 10.76
C GLY A 79 4.53 36.34 11.44
N GLU A 80 4.57 36.35 12.77
CA GLU A 80 5.76 36.05 13.58
C GLU A 80 5.84 34.58 14.06
N LYS A 81 4.85 33.74 13.70
CA LYS A 81 4.77 32.36 14.18
C LYS A 81 5.32 31.39 13.13
N ASN A 82 6.15 30.46 13.60
CA ASN A 82 6.64 29.34 12.79
C ASN A 82 5.83 28.08 13.11
N THR A 83 5.41 27.38 12.07
CA THR A 83 4.86 26.03 12.13
C THR A 83 5.70 25.10 11.26
N LEU A 84 5.55 23.79 11.42
CA LEU A 84 6.11 22.83 10.49
C LEU A 84 5.09 22.56 9.40
N PHE A 85 5.56 22.29 8.19
CA PHE A 85 4.69 21.79 7.13
C PHE A 85 5.22 20.53 6.47
N LYS A 86 4.29 19.80 5.86
CA LYS A 86 4.57 18.67 4.97
C LYS A 86 3.75 18.79 3.69
N LEU A 87 4.38 18.61 2.55
CA LEU A 87 3.77 18.51 1.22
C LEU A 87 3.96 17.08 0.70
N HIS A 88 2.91 16.46 0.20
CA HIS A 88 3.00 15.20 -0.53
C HIS A 88 1.85 15.09 -1.54
N PHE A 89 2.04 14.32 -2.60
CA PHE A 89 0.96 14.05 -3.55
C PHE A 89 0.14 12.84 -3.12
N GLN A 90 -1.18 12.97 -3.18
CA GLN A 90 -2.14 11.88 -3.09
C GLN A 90 -2.98 11.87 -4.38
N GLY A 91 -2.59 11.01 -5.32
CA GLY A 91 -3.11 11.09 -6.69
C GLY A 91 -2.66 12.38 -7.37
N GLU A 92 -3.60 13.16 -7.88
CA GLU A 92 -3.33 14.46 -8.52
C GLU A 92 -3.39 15.66 -7.54
N GLN A 93 -3.81 15.43 -6.30
CA GLN A 93 -3.92 16.47 -5.29
C GLN A 93 -2.60 16.63 -4.53
N LEU A 94 -2.22 17.89 -4.27
CA LEU A 94 -1.14 18.23 -3.37
C LEU A 94 -1.70 18.38 -1.96
N ILE A 95 -1.30 17.52 -1.03
CA ILE A 95 -1.73 17.59 0.36
C ILE A 95 -0.73 18.44 1.15
N TYR A 96 -1.18 19.60 1.60
CA TYR A 96 -0.45 20.46 2.52
C TYR A 96 -0.88 20.18 3.95
N THR A 97 0.05 19.68 4.77
CA THR A 97 -0.16 19.43 6.20
C THR A 97 0.54 20.52 7.00
N MET A 98 -0.21 21.27 7.80
CA MET A 98 0.32 22.23 8.76
C MET A 98 0.36 21.58 10.15
N ILE A 99 1.53 21.61 10.79
CA ILE A 99 1.78 20.99 12.08
C ILE A 99 2.17 22.10 13.05
N ALA A 100 1.29 22.38 14.00
CA ALA A 100 1.58 23.36 15.04
C ALA A 100 2.79 22.91 15.87
N VAL A 101 3.56 23.89 16.35
CA VAL A 101 4.62 23.65 17.32
C VAL A 101 4.10 24.08 18.68
N THR A 102 4.12 23.15 19.63
CA THR A 102 3.74 23.37 21.03
C THR A 102 4.69 24.35 21.74
N ALA A 103 4.28 24.85 22.91
CA ALA A 103 5.11 25.77 23.72
C ALA A 103 6.48 25.17 24.12
N ASP A 104 6.59 23.84 24.19
CA ASP A 104 7.84 23.11 24.43
C ASP A 104 8.62 22.75 23.15
N ASN A 105 8.32 23.45 22.03
CA ASN A 105 8.96 23.27 20.73
C ASN A 105 8.82 21.86 20.13
N LYS A 106 7.76 21.13 20.48
CA LYS A 106 7.47 19.82 19.88
C LYS A 106 6.40 19.93 18.80
N PRO A 107 6.53 19.18 17.68
CA PRO A 107 5.46 19.07 16.70
C PRO A 107 4.21 18.47 17.32
N ASP A 108 3.09 19.15 17.20
CA ASP A 108 1.77 18.66 17.61
C ASP A 108 1.10 17.90 16.47
N LEU A 109 1.55 16.66 16.26
CA LEU A 109 1.01 15.80 15.19
C LEU A 109 -0.47 15.44 15.42
N ALA A 110 -0.93 15.46 16.67
CA ALA A 110 -2.32 15.14 17.00
C ALA A 110 -3.28 16.22 16.49
N ASN A 111 -2.82 17.46 16.39
CA ASN A 111 -3.58 18.61 15.92
C ASN A 111 -3.11 19.10 14.53
N ALA A 112 -2.46 18.24 13.75
CA ALA A 112 -2.05 18.59 12.39
C ALA A 112 -3.28 18.78 11.48
N GLN A 113 -3.28 19.86 10.71
CA GLN A 113 -4.36 20.19 9.77
C GLN A 113 -3.91 19.88 8.35
N GLN A 114 -4.80 19.31 7.53
CA GLN A 114 -4.50 18.94 6.14
C GLN A 114 -5.41 19.70 5.18
N PHE A 115 -4.81 20.19 4.10
CA PHE A 115 -5.47 20.99 3.08
C PHE A 115 -5.18 20.37 1.70
N PRO A 116 -6.18 19.82 1.02
CA PRO A 116 -6.02 19.21 -0.30
C PRO A 116 -6.09 20.27 -1.41
N PHE A 117 -4.95 20.56 -2.02
CA PHE A 117 -4.82 21.52 -3.11
C PHE A 117 -4.91 20.85 -4.49
N SER A 118 -5.63 21.49 -5.41
CA SER A 118 -5.69 21.10 -6.83
C SER A 118 -4.81 22.03 -7.67
N ARG A 119 -4.04 21.48 -8.62
CA ARG A 119 -3.13 22.28 -9.45
C ARG A 119 -3.89 23.18 -10.42
N THR A 120 -3.58 24.47 -10.44
CA THR A 120 -4.22 25.52 -11.25
C THR A 120 -3.20 26.16 -12.20
N GLY A 121 -2.84 25.44 -13.27
CA GLY A 121 -1.98 25.98 -14.32
C GLY A 121 -0.59 25.35 -14.34
N GLY A 122 -0.38 24.53 -15.35
CA GLY A 122 0.87 23.83 -15.65
C GLY A 122 0.76 23.14 -16.99
N GLY A 123 0.55 23.91 -18.06
CA GLY A 123 0.86 23.43 -19.41
C GLY A 123 2.34 23.05 -19.46
N LYS A 124 2.65 21.87 -20.00
CA LYS A 124 4.02 21.41 -20.22
C LYS A 124 4.85 22.52 -20.88
N GLY A 125 5.78 23.11 -20.14
CA GLY A 125 6.78 24.01 -20.70
C GLY A 125 7.76 23.23 -21.57
N GLY A 126 7.49 23.20 -22.88
CA GLY A 126 8.40 22.71 -23.90
C GLY A 126 8.35 23.66 -25.10
N THR A 127 9.37 24.50 -25.23
CA THR A 127 9.60 25.37 -26.39
C THR A 127 9.98 24.51 -27.60
N GLY A 128 9.04 24.34 -28.53
CA GLY A 128 9.30 23.82 -29.88
C GLY A 128 8.69 24.77 -30.91
N PRO A 129 9.40 25.11 -32.00
CA PRO A 129 8.99 26.16 -32.91
C PRO A 129 7.78 25.74 -33.77
N ALA A 130 6.98 26.75 -34.09
CA ALA A 130 5.78 26.66 -34.90
C ALA A 130 6.04 26.06 -36.29
N ALA A 131 5.16 25.14 -36.69
CA ALA A 131 4.82 24.96 -38.10
C ALA A 131 3.32 24.65 -38.22
N SER A 132 2.72 25.42 -39.12
CA SER A 132 1.32 25.55 -39.48
C SER A 132 0.71 24.31 -40.14
N GLY A 133 -0.61 24.15 -39.96
CA GLY A 133 -1.51 23.84 -41.08
C GLY A 133 -2.35 22.58 -40.96
N GLY A 134 -3.67 22.79 -40.86
CA GLY A 134 -4.61 22.11 -41.77
C GLY A 134 -5.34 20.85 -41.27
N ALA A 135 -6.63 21.04 -41.01
CA ALA A 135 -7.76 20.14 -41.30
C ALA A 135 -7.99 18.86 -40.47
N ASN A 136 -9.07 18.90 -39.69
CA ASN A 136 -10.00 17.78 -39.50
C ASN A 136 -10.91 17.73 -40.75
N PRO A 137 -11.35 16.56 -41.29
CA PRO A 137 -12.43 15.81 -40.63
C PRO A 137 -12.34 14.26 -40.75
N LEU A 138 -13.08 13.60 -39.86
CA LEU A 138 -13.65 12.26 -40.00
C LEU A 138 -13.83 11.79 -41.47
N ALA A 139 -13.09 10.75 -41.87
CA ALA A 139 -13.42 9.91 -43.01
C ALA A 139 -12.98 8.47 -42.72
N GLY A 140 -13.95 7.57 -42.60
CA GLY A 140 -13.73 6.14 -42.59
C GLY A 140 -13.26 5.64 -43.95
N GLY A 141 -12.46 4.58 -43.94
CA GLY A 141 -12.03 3.87 -45.13
C GLY A 141 -11.53 2.49 -44.75
N GLY A 142 -12.40 1.49 -44.88
CA GLY A 142 -12.06 0.09 -44.71
C GLY A 142 -11.01 -0.36 -45.72
N GLY A 143 -9.95 -0.98 -45.22
CA GLY A 143 -8.98 -1.72 -46.01
C GLY A 143 -8.73 -3.06 -45.33
N GLY A 144 -9.23 -4.14 -45.94
CA GLY A 144 -9.07 -5.52 -45.49
C GLY A 144 -7.62 -6.00 -45.55
N GLY A 145 -6.78 -5.51 -44.66
CA GLY A 145 -5.53 -6.13 -44.26
C GLY A 145 -5.82 -7.09 -43.10
N SER A 146 -5.20 -8.26 -43.09
CA SER A 146 -5.27 -9.21 -41.97
C SER A 146 -5.10 -8.45 -40.64
N THR A 147 -6.18 -8.27 -39.89
CA THR A 147 -6.15 -7.57 -38.62
C THR A 147 -5.47 -8.50 -37.64
N ASP A 148 -4.19 -8.24 -37.40
CA ASP A 148 -3.42 -8.90 -36.36
C ASP A 148 -4.24 -8.89 -35.06
N PRO A 149 -4.66 -10.05 -34.55
CA PRO A 149 -5.66 -10.12 -33.48
C PRO A 149 -5.11 -9.60 -32.14
N LEU A 150 -3.81 -9.33 -32.05
CA LEU A 150 -3.15 -8.76 -30.89
C LEU A 150 -2.91 -7.24 -31.03
N ALA A 151 -3.00 -6.66 -32.22
CA ALA A 151 -2.82 -5.22 -32.45
C ALA A 151 -4.11 -4.43 -32.16
N ARG A 152 -4.56 -4.43 -30.89
CA ARG A 152 -5.75 -3.73 -30.40
C ARG A 152 -5.67 -3.42 -28.90
N THR A 153 -6.70 -2.77 -28.38
CA THR A 153 -6.89 -2.54 -26.95
C THR A 153 -7.53 -3.75 -26.28
N PHE A 154 -7.01 -4.15 -25.12
CA PHE A 154 -7.58 -5.13 -24.22
C PHE A 154 -7.80 -4.50 -22.85
N THR A 155 -8.96 -4.70 -22.22
CA THR A 155 -9.23 -4.13 -20.89
C THR A 155 -10.14 -5.02 -20.04
N ASP A 156 -9.99 -4.94 -18.72
CA ASP A 156 -10.94 -5.48 -17.73
C ASP A 156 -11.59 -4.37 -16.87
N GLY A 157 -11.40 -3.11 -17.26
CA GLY A 157 -11.84 -1.92 -16.51
C GLY A 157 -10.88 -1.45 -15.41
N LYS A 158 -9.96 -2.32 -14.94
CA LYS A 158 -8.93 -1.97 -13.94
C LYS A 158 -7.53 -1.87 -14.58
N MET A 159 -7.31 -2.67 -15.61
CA MET A 159 -6.10 -2.73 -16.41
C MET A 159 -6.45 -2.62 -17.89
N THR A 160 -5.67 -1.83 -18.63
CA THR A 160 -5.82 -1.67 -20.08
C THR A 160 -4.47 -1.92 -20.75
N LEU A 161 -4.40 -2.84 -21.70
CA LEU A 161 -3.25 -3.09 -22.55
C LEU A 161 -3.59 -2.63 -23.98
N GLN A 162 -2.86 -1.64 -24.49
CA GLN A 162 -2.98 -1.18 -25.87
C GLN A 162 -1.74 -1.63 -26.62
N LEU A 163 -1.91 -2.43 -27.69
CA LEU A 163 -0.82 -2.90 -28.53
C LEU A 163 -1.02 -2.45 -29.97
N GLN A 164 0.06 -2.01 -30.60
CA GLN A 164 0.17 -1.69 -32.02
C GLN A 164 1.38 -2.42 -32.58
N GLY A 165 1.24 -3.05 -33.74
CA GLY A 165 2.31 -3.86 -34.30
C GLY A 165 1.87 -4.70 -35.47
N ARG A 166 2.84 -5.27 -36.19
CA ARG A 166 2.63 -6.20 -37.29
C ARG A 166 3.80 -7.18 -37.36
N GLY A 167 3.55 -8.41 -37.79
CA GLY A 167 4.60 -9.42 -37.96
C GLY A 167 5.15 -9.94 -36.64
N GLY A 168 4.30 -10.09 -35.62
CA GLY A 168 4.67 -10.69 -34.34
C GLY A 168 5.56 -9.83 -33.45
N ARG A 169 5.67 -8.52 -33.72
CA ARG A 169 6.32 -7.53 -32.84
C ARG A 169 5.35 -6.40 -32.56
N TYR A 170 5.23 -6.05 -31.28
CA TYR A 170 4.27 -5.06 -30.81
C TYR A 170 4.95 -4.04 -29.90
N GLN A 171 4.48 -2.81 -30.00
CA GLN A 171 4.75 -1.71 -29.08
C GLN A 171 3.43 -1.19 -28.55
N GLY A 172 3.42 -0.68 -27.33
CA GLY A 172 2.17 -0.33 -26.70
C GLY A 172 2.33 0.26 -25.31
N GLN A 173 1.24 0.25 -24.58
CA GLN A 173 1.20 0.74 -23.22
C GLN A 173 0.24 -0.09 -22.37
N ILE A 174 0.59 -0.23 -21.09
CA ILE A 174 -0.25 -0.80 -20.04
C ILE A 174 -0.70 0.35 -19.15
N GLN A 175 -2.01 0.50 -18.95
CA GLN A 175 -2.57 1.37 -17.93
C GLN A 175 -3.03 0.52 -16.75
N PHE A 176 -2.58 0.85 -15.54
CA PHE A 176 -2.96 0.16 -14.31
C PHE A 176 -2.97 1.16 -13.14
N GLN A 177 -4.06 1.17 -12.36
CA GLN A 177 -4.26 2.13 -11.26
C GLN A 177 -4.06 3.61 -11.67
N GLY A 178 -4.53 3.97 -12.87
CA GLY A 178 -4.40 5.33 -13.40
C GLY A 178 -3.01 5.69 -13.96
N GLN A 179 -1.99 4.86 -13.72
CA GLN A 179 -0.65 5.03 -14.28
C GLN A 179 -0.52 4.34 -15.64
N THR A 180 0.33 4.88 -16.52
CA THR A 180 0.57 4.33 -17.86
C THR A 180 2.05 3.95 -18.02
N PHE A 181 2.30 2.72 -18.49
CA PHE A 181 3.60 2.10 -18.61
C PHE A 181 3.86 1.70 -20.07
N PRO A 182 4.97 2.13 -20.70
CA PRO A 182 5.28 1.68 -22.06
C PRO A 182 5.63 0.18 -22.05
N ALA A 183 5.16 -0.52 -23.08
CA ALA A 183 5.27 -1.97 -23.21
C ALA A 183 5.79 -2.35 -24.60
N THR A 184 6.59 -3.41 -24.65
CA THR A 184 7.02 -4.07 -25.89
C THR A 184 6.72 -5.56 -25.78
N ALA A 185 6.32 -6.18 -26.88
CA ALA A 185 5.99 -7.60 -26.90
C ALA A 185 6.32 -8.27 -28.23
N GLN A 186 6.41 -9.59 -28.19
CA GLN A 186 6.56 -10.44 -29.34
C GLN A 186 5.49 -11.54 -29.31
N SER A 187 5.01 -11.95 -30.49
CA SER A 187 4.11 -13.09 -30.65
C SER A 187 4.57 -13.97 -31.81
N PRO A 188 5.31 -15.05 -31.53
CA PRO A 188 5.80 -15.97 -32.56
C PRO A 188 4.67 -16.68 -33.32
N ASP A 189 3.52 -16.90 -32.67
CA ASP A 189 2.37 -17.67 -33.17
C ASP A 189 1.11 -16.80 -33.44
N GLY A 190 1.22 -15.47 -33.27
CA GLY A 190 0.12 -14.53 -33.41
C GLY A 190 -0.98 -14.66 -32.34
N ARG A 191 -0.77 -15.46 -31.28
CA ARG A 191 -1.75 -15.71 -30.21
C ARG A 191 -1.17 -15.71 -28.80
N SER A 192 0.12 -15.94 -28.65
CA SER A 192 0.84 -15.92 -27.38
C SER A 192 1.77 -14.70 -27.37
N LEU A 193 1.71 -13.90 -26.31
CA LEU A 193 2.57 -12.75 -26.11
C LEU A 193 3.66 -13.08 -25.09
N THR A 194 4.88 -12.70 -25.38
CA THR A 194 5.95 -12.53 -24.39
C THR A 194 6.46 -11.10 -24.52
N GLY A 195 6.55 -10.39 -23.40
CA GLY A 195 6.89 -8.97 -23.45
C GLY A 195 7.39 -8.44 -22.14
N LYS A 196 7.72 -7.15 -22.15
CA LYS A 196 8.13 -6.39 -20.98
C LYS A 196 7.44 -5.05 -21.00
N PHE A 197 7.07 -4.54 -19.83
CA PHE A 197 6.77 -3.12 -19.66
C PHE A 197 7.72 -2.51 -18.64
N THR A 198 7.87 -1.21 -18.70
CA THR A 198 8.76 -0.48 -17.79
C THR A 198 7.98 0.46 -16.89
N SER A 199 8.23 0.40 -15.59
CA SER A 199 7.78 1.40 -14.61
C SER A 199 9.01 2.07 -14.04
N GLY A 200 9.24 3.33 -14.43
CA GLY A 200 10.51 3.99 -14.14
C GLY A 200 11.69 3.24 -14.75
N SER A 201 12.62 2.78 -13.91
CA SER A 201 13.80 1.98 -14.30
C SER A 201 13.56 0.48 -14.33
N ASP A 202 12.47 0.02 -13.72
CA ASP A 202 12.24 -1.41 -13.52
C ASP A 202 11.52 -1.98 -14.74
N SER A 203 11.94 -3.17 -15.16
CA SER A 203 11.34 -3.90 -16.27
C SER A 203 10.65 -5.14 -15.73
N PHE A 204 9.37 -5.27 -16.05
CA PHE A 204 8.54 -6.37 -15.60
C PHE A 204 8.19 -7.24 -16.80
N ASP A 205 8.58 -8.50 -16.72
CA ASP A 205 8.20 -9.49 -17.71
C ASP A 205 6.70 -9.79 -17.62
N PHE A 206 6.07 -9.94 -18.77
CA PHE A 206 4.71 -10.41 -18.86
C PHE A 206 4.56 -11.48 -19.94
N THR A 207 3.55 -12.31 -19.77
CA THR A 207 3.10 -13.26 -20.78
C THR A 207 1.62 -13.07 -21.06
N GLY A 208 1.17 -13.45 -22.25
CA GLY A 208 -0.24 -13.36 -22.63
C GLY A 208 -0.65 -14.53 -23.51
N LYS A 209 -1.89 -14.99 -23.40
CA LYS A 209 -2.46 -15.97 -24.34
C LYS A 209 -3.85 -15.55 -24.76
N LEU A 210 -4.04 -15.32 -26.05
CA LEU A 210 -5.31 -14.90 -26.65
C LEU A 210 -6.19 -16.13 -26.94
N GLN A 211 -7.40 -16.11 -26.39
CA GLN A 211 -8.45 -17.10 -26.64
C GLN A 211 -9.71 -16.36 -27.10
N GLY A 212 -9.99 -16.42 -28.41
CA GLY A 212 -11.05 -15.62 -29.02
C GLY A 212 -10.78 -14.11 -28.89
N SER A 213 -11.62 -13.41 -28.14
CA SER A 213 -11.46 -11.98 -27.84
C SER A 213 -10.82 -11.71 -26.48
N THR A 214 -10.50 -12.74 -25.68
CA THR A 214 -10.00 -12.56 -24.31
C THR A 214 -8.52 -12.90 -24.23
N LEU A 215 -7.72 -11.98 -23.72
CA LEU A 215 -6.29 -12.16 -23.47
C LEU A 215 -6.07 -12.50 -21.99
N SER A 216 -5.62 -13.72 -21.71
CA SER A 216 -5.13 -14.09 -20.38
C SER A 216 -3.73 -13.50 -20.22
N PHE A 217 -3.60 -12.41 -19.47
CA PHE A 217 -2.37 -11.63 -19.30
C PHE A 217 -1.77 -11.88 -17.91
N THR A 218 -0.49 -12.21 -17.81
CA THR A 218 0.18 -12.51 -16.53
C THR A 218 1.43 -11.67 -16.37
N THR A 219 1.54 -10.94 -15.25
CA THR A 219 2.74 -10.19 -14.84
C THR A 219 2.92 -10.30 -13.32
N GLY A 220 4.17 -10.36 -12.85
CA GLY A 220 4.47 -10.42 -11.40
C GLY A 220 3.76 -11.58 -10.66
N GLY A 221 3.49 -12.69 -11.35
CA GLY A 221 2.74 -13.84 -10.82
C GLY A 221 1.22 -13.66 -10.75
N THR A 222 0.68 -12.48 -11.08
CA THR A 222 -0.76 -12.20 -11.10
C THR A 222 -1.31 -12.37 -12.52
N SER A 223 -2.48 -13.00 -12.66
CA SER A 223 -3.16 -13.19 -13.95
C SER A 223 -4.44 -12.35 -14.06
N TYR A 224 -4.61 -11.72 -15.22
CA TYR A 224 -5.71 -10.84 -15.61
C TYR A 224 -6.40 -11.41 -16.85
N GLN A 225 -7.70 -11.15 -17.00
CA GLN A 225 -8.47 -11.54 -18.18
C GLN A 225 -8.94 -10.28 -18.90
N LEU A 226 -8.18 -9.85 -19.91
CA LEU A 226 -8.42 -8.59 -20.61
C LEU A 226 -9.26 -8.85 -21.87
N ARG A 227 -10.40 -8.16 -22.01
CA ARG A 227 -11.28 -8.31 -23.17
C ARG A 227 -10.87 -7.32 -24.27
N GLY A 228 -10.68 -7.83 -25.48
CA GLY A 228 -10.34 -7.04 -26.66
C GLY A 228 -11.51 -6.18 -27.13
N GLU A 229 -11.28 -4.89 -27.32
CA GLU A 229 -12.24 -3.99 -27.96
C GLU A 229 -12.44 -4.39 -29.44
N GLY A 230 -13.70 -4.35 -29.90
CA GLY A 230 -14.07 -4.75 -31.27
C GLY A 230 -14.39 -6.24 -31.48
N GLY A 231 -14.30 -7.08 -30.45
CA GLY A 231 -14.89 -8.43 -30.49
C GLY A 231 -16.38 -8.38 -30.20
N THR A 232 -17.24 -8.49 -31.23
CA THR A 232 -18.67 -8.76 -31.01
C THR A 232 -18.81 -9.94 -30.05
N PRO A 233 -19.62 -9.85 -28.99
CA PRO A 233 -19.84 -10.96 -28.08
C PRO A 233 -20.33 -12.15 -28.90
N THR A 234 -19.53 -13.19 -29.08
CA THR A 234 -20.09 -14.50 -29.41
C THR A 234 -20.91 -14.90 -28.21
N ALA A 235 -22.22 -14.77 -28.34
CA ALA A 235 -23.18 -15.24 -27.36
C ALA A 235 -22.78 -16.63 -26.90
N ALA A 236 -22.60 -16.81 -25.60
CA ALA A 236 -22.40 -18.13 -25.03
C ALA A 236 -23.56 -19.01 -25.49
N ALA A 237 -23.22 -20.17 -26.08
CA ALA A 237 -24.21 -21.17 -26.42
C ALA A 237 -24.98 -21.54 -25.14
N ASN A 238 -26.27 -21.23 -25.13
CA ASN A 238 -27.20 -21.45 -24.05
C ASN A 238 -27.52 -22.96 -23.97
N PRO A 239 -27.08 -23.71 -22.96
CA PRO A 239 -27.21 -25.17 -22.95
C PRO A 239 -28.41 -25.66 -22.14
N LEU A 240 -29.51 -24.89 -22.06
CA LEU A 240 -30.71 -25.30 -21.31
C LEU A 240 -32.00 -24.78 -21.95
N SER A 241 -32.46 -25.46 -23.00
CA SER A 241 -33.89 -25.58 -23.32
C SER A 241 -34.29 -27.03 -23.08
N GLY A 242 -35.01 -27.29 -21.98
CA GLY A 242 -35.50 -28.62 -21.64
C GLY A 242 -36.19 -28.66 -20.29
N ASP A 243 -37.52 -28.59 -20.34
CA ASP A 243 -38.54 -29.14 -19.44
C ASP A 243 -38.57 -28.81 -17.94
N SER A 244 -39.51 -27.91 -17.62
CA SER A 244 -40.77 -28.19 -16.91
C SER A 244 -40.83 -29.38 -15.93
N GLY A 245 -41.06 -29.10 -14.64
CA GLY A 245 -41.73 -30.10 -13.78
C GLY A 245 -41.58 -29.97 -12.26
N SER A 246 -42.57 -29.32 -11.65
CA SER A 246 -43.21 -29.72 -10.37
C SER A 246 -42.67 -29.24 -9.00
N SER A 247 -43.53 -28.38 -8.42
CA SER A 247 -44.08 -28.38 -7.05
C SER A 247 -43.22 -28.14 -5.80
N ALA A 248 -43.63 -27.10 -5.07
CA ALA A 248 -43.19 -26.63 -3.76
C ALA A 248 -43.78 -27.39 -2.57
N THR A 249 -43.11 -27.40 -1.41
CA THR A 249 -43.56 -26.86 -0.09
C THR A 249 -42.42 -26.88 0.97
N PRO A 250 -42.50 -26.08 2.05
CA PRO A 250 -41.36 -25.64 2.88
C PRO A 250 -41.15 -26.45 4.16
N ALA A 251 -39.93 -26.44 4.69
CA ALA A 251 -39.65 -26.84 6.07
C ALA A 251 -38.62 -25.94 6.74
N ARG A 252 -39.07 -25.35 7.84
CA ARG A 252 -38.37 -24.59 8.86
C ARG A 252 -37.51 -25.53 9.72
N GLY A 253 -36.23 -25.25 9.87
CA GLY A 253 -35.36 -25.97 10.81
C GLY A 253 -33.99 -25.32 10.92
N GLY A 254 -33.67 -24.78 12.10
CA GLY A 254 -32.36 -24.22 12.39
C GLY A 254 -31.27 -25.28 12.31
N GLN A 255 -30.44 -25.22 11.27
CA GLN A 255 -29.25 -26.04 11.15
C GLN A 255 -28.05 -25.32 11.77
N ARG A 256 -27.37 -26.01 12.69
CA ARG A 256 -25.99 -25.70 13.07
C ARG A 256 -25.12 -25.61 11.79
N PRO A 257 -24.17 -24.66 11.68
CA PRO A 257 -23.31 -24.55 10.51
C PRO A 257 -22.56 -25.85 10.27
N GLN A 258 -22.79 -26.48 9.11
CA GLN A 258 -22.02 -27.64 8.67
C GLN A 258 -20.61 -27.20 8.21
N PRO A 259 -19.58 -28.05 8.38
CA PRO A 259 -18.26 -27.81 7.79
C PRO A 259 -18.39 -27.67 6.27
N ILE A 260 -17.74 -26.66 5.71
CA ILE A 260 -17.69 -26.43 4.27
C ILE A 260 -16.85 -27.54 3.63
N ALA A 261 -17.48 -28.66 3.24
CA ALA A 261 -16.83 -29.76 2.54
C ALA A 261 -16.96 -29.56 1.02
N GLY A 262 -15.83 -29.46 0.31
CA GLY A 262 -15.79 -29.42 -1.17
C GLY A 262 -15.11 -28.20 -1.81
N GLY A 263 -14.58 -27.26 -1.01
CA GLY A 263 -13.86 -26.10 -1.51
C GLY A 263 -12.39 -26.35 -1.88
N ASN A 264 -11.85 -25.58 -2.82
CA ASN A 264 -10.40 -25.49 -3.06
C ASN A 264 -9.69 -25.12 -1.74
N VAL A 265 -8.56 -25.75 -1.45
CA VAL A 265 -7.81 -25.51 -0.21
C VAL A 265 -6.60 -24.61 -0.50
N VAL A 266 -6.47 -23.53 0.25
CA VAL A 266 -5.25 -22.71 0.27
C VAL A 266 -4.30 -23.31 1.29
N ASN A 267 -3.05 -23.55 0.87
CA ASN A 267 -1.96 -23.94 1.75
C ASN A 267 -0.83 -22.92 1.59
N ASP A 268 -0.56 -22.15 2.64
CA ASP A 268 0.47 -21.13 2.66
C ASP A 268 1.49 -21.41 3.77
N PRO A 269 2.54 -22.19 3.45
CA PRO A 269 3.58 -22.52 4.43
C PRO A 269 4.32 -21.27 4.93
N SER A 270 4.44 -20.23 4.10
CA SER A 270 5.16 -19.00 4.44
C SER A 270 4.46 -18.18 5.52
N MET A 271 3.13 -18.31 5.63
CA MET A 271 2.33 -17.72 6.69
C MET A 271 1.88 -18.75 7.74
N GLY A 272 2.27 -20.03 7.56
CA GLY A 272 1.93 -21.10 8.47
C GLY A 272 0.44 -21.40 8.55
N VAL A 273 -0.32 -21.22 7.46
CA VAL A 273 -1.79 -21.38 7.48
C VAL A 273 -2.28 -22.21 6.31
N ARG A 274 -3.28 -23.04 6.59
CA ARG A 274 -4.07 -23.77 5.60
C ARG A 274 -5.55 -23.54 5.87
N PHE A 275 -6.37 -23.23 4.86
CA PHE A 275 -7.80 -23.02 5.01
C PHE A 275 -8.58 -23.39 3.76
N SER A 276 -9.88 -23.64 3.91
CA SER A 276 -10.78 -23.97 2.80
C SER A 276 -11.42 -22.71 2.22
N VAL A 277 -11.39 -22.57 0.90
CA VAL A 277 -12.10 -21.52 0.16
C VAL A 277 -13.56 -21.95 0.01
N PRO A 278 -14.54 -21.08 0.34
CA PRO A 278 -15.94 -21.45 0.17
C PRO A 278 -16.30 -21.81 -1.29
N PRO A 279 -17.19 -22.79 -1.54
CA PRO A 279 -17.61 -23.15 -2.90
C PRO A 279 -18.11 -21.95 -3.70
N GLY A 280 -17.68 -21.85 -4.96
CA GLY A 280 -18.03 -20.74 -5.86
C GLY A 280 -17.20 -19.47 -5.67
N TRP A 281 -16.45 -19.34 -4.57
CA TRP A 281 -15.59 -18.19 -4.34
C TRP A 281 -14.25 -18.32 -5.06
N LYS A 282 -13.86 -17.24 -5.74
CA LYS A 282 -12.55 -17.08 -6.37
C LYS A 282 -11.66 -16.32 -5.41
N HIS A 283 -10.40 -16.70 -5.29
CA HIS A 283 -9.45 -16.03 -4.39
C HIS A 283 -8.19 -15.60 -5.13
N GLN A 284 -7.56 -14.54 -4.63
CA GLN A 284 -6.26 -14.07 -5.04
C GLN A 284 -5.47 -13.65 -3.80
N LYS A 285 -4.17 -13.94 -3.78
CA LYS A 285 -3.24 -13.42 -2.78
C LYS A 285 -2.62 -12.11 -3.29
N GLN A 286 -2.67 -11.06 -2.48
CA GLN A 286 -1.93 -9.82 -2.68
C GLN A 286 -1.04 -9.59 -1.47
N GLN A 287 0.27 -9.77 -1.65
CA GLN A 287 1.25 -9.76 -0.56
C GLN A 287 0.86 -10.74 0.57
N THR A 288 0.31 -10.22 1.67
CA THR A 288 -0.04 -10.96 2.89
C THR A 288 -1.55 -11.13 3.05
N ILE A 289 -2.33 -10.55 2.15
CA ILE A 289 -3.79 -10.51 2.20
C ILE A 289 -4.34 -11.48 1.15
N TYR A 290 -5.28 -12.32 1.55
CA TYR A 290 -6.14 -13.01 0.60
C TYR A 290 -7.41 -12.21 0.40
N MET A 291 -7.75 -11.95 -0.85
CA MET A 291 -9.01 -11.37 -1.25
C MET A 291 -9.82 -12.42 -2.00
N MET A 292 -11.11 -12.52 -1.68
CA MET A 292 -12.03 -13.40 -2.37
C MET A 292 -13.27 -12.66 -2.82
N GLY A 293 -13.79 -13.08 -3.97
CA GLY A 293 -15.05 -12.59 -4.54
C GLY A 293 -15.89 -13.72 -5.08
N HIS A 294 -17.18 -13.45 -5.27
CA HIS A 294 -18.15 -14.34 -5.87
C HIS A 294 -18.80 -13.67 -7.07
N ASP A 295 -19.22 -14.44 -8.08
CA ASP A 295 -19.82 -13.87 -9.28
C ASP A 295 -21.27 -13.37 -9.05
N THR A 296 -21.96 -13.93 -8.05
CA THR A 296 -23.39 -13.64 -7.79
C THR A 296 -23.71 -13.20 -6.36
N ILE A 297 -22.77 -13.34 -5.42
CA ILE A 297 -22.98 -12.90 -4.03
C ILE A 297 -22.24 -11.57 -3.92
N PRO A 298 -22.95 -10.46 -3.65
CA PRO A 298 -22.31 -9.15 -3.52
C PRO A 298 -21.36 -9.15 -2.33
N GLY A 299 -20.30 -8.35 -2.41
CA GLY A 299 -19.31 -8.22 -1.34
C GLY A 299 -18.01 -8.95 -1.61
N MET A 300 -17.19 -9.04 -0.56
CA MET A 300 -15.87 -9.66 -0.60
C MET A 300 -15.50 -10.29 0.73
N ILE A 301 -14.52 -11.19 0.67
CA ILE A 301 -13.87 -11.74 1.86
C ILE A 301 -12.40 -11.31 1.85
N LEU A 302 -11.92 -10.77 2.95
CA LEU A 302 -10.51 -10.45 3.18
C LEU A 302 -9.97 -11.33 4.31
N ILE A 303 -8.79 -11.91 4.11
CA ILE A 303 -8.04 -12.62 5.15
C ILE A 303 -6.68 -11.96 5.26
N MET A 304 -6.34 -11.46 6.45
CA MET A 304 -5.10 -10.74 6.67
C MET A 304 -4.49 -11.08 8.03
N PRO A 305 -3.15 -11.06 8.18
CA PRO A 305 -2.51 -11.39 9.44
C PRO A 305 -2.73 -10.30 10.49
N HIS A 306 -2.73 -10.67 11.78
CA HIS A 306 -2.64 -9.76 12.92
C HIS A 306 -1.55 -10.22 13.90
N THR A 307 -1.15 -9.34 14.80
CA THR A 307 -0.08 -9.62 15.79
C THR A 307 -0.60 -9.95 17.19
N SER A 308 -1.91 -9.85 17.44
CA SER A 308 -2.51 -10.21 18.73
C SER A 308 -2.27 -11.68 19.08
N ASN A 309 -1.76 -11.94 20.28
CA ASN A 309 -1.38 -13.28 20.76
C ASN A 309 -2.45 -13.91 21.66
N SER A 310 -3.54 -13.20 21.93
CA SER A 310 -4.63 -13.68 22.77
C SER A 310 -5.98 -13.10 22.33
N ILE A 311 -7.06 -13.76 22.76
CA ILE A 311 -8.42 -13.26 22.52
C ILE A 311 -8.68 -11.95 23.27
N GLN A 312 -8.05 -11.76 24.42
CA GLN A 312 -8.12 -10.52 25.18
C GLN A 312 -7.50 -9.37 24.40
N GLU A 313 -6.34 -9.58 23.77
CA GLU A 313 -5.72 -8.58 22.89
C GLU A 313 -6.58 -8.30 21.66
N LEU A 314 -7.19 -9.33 21.05
CA LEU A 314 -8.12 -9.14 19.94
C LEU A 314 -9.38 -8.36 20.36
N ALA A 315 -9.94 -8.65 21.52
CA ALA A 315 -11.11 -7.96 22.05
C ALA A 315 -10.79 -6.48 22.36
N ALA A 316 -9.61 -6.19 22.89
CA ALA A 316 -9.15 -4.83 23.09
C ALA A 316 -9.01 -4.10 21.74
N ALA A 317 -8.40 -4.74 20.74
CA ALA A 317 -8.21 -4.17 19.41
C ALA A 317 -9.52 -3.97 18.64
N ALA A 318 -10.54 -4.80 18.88
CA ALA A 318 -11.83 -4.72 18.21
C ALA A 318 -12.63 -3.44 18.52
N ASN A 319 -12.27 -2.70 19.58
CA ASN A 319 -12.91 -1.43 19.92
C ASN A 319 -12.31 -0.24 19.15
N GLU A 320 -11.17 -0.44 18.48
CA GLU A 320 -10.57 0.57 17.62
C GLU A 320 -11.21 0.54 16.22
N PRO A 321 -11.26 1.68 15.50
CA PRO A 321 -11.68 1.69 14.11
C PRO A 321 -10.81 0.75 13.28
N LEU A 322 -11.44 -0.20 12.58
CA LEU A 322 -10.71 -1.09 11.68
C LEU A 322 -10.33 -0.40 10.36
N TYR A 323 -11.05 0.65 10.02
CA TYR A 323 -10.76 1.54 8.90
C TYR A 323 -11.10 2.95 9.36
N GLN A 324 -10.21 3.90 9.09
CA GLN A 324 -10.44 5.31 9.32
C GLN A 324 -9.66 6.12 8.30
N ALA A 325 -10.37 6.84 7.45
CA ALA A 325 -9.83 7.76 6.46
C ALA A 325 -10.83 8.92 6.26
N GLN A 326 -10.46 9.92 5.46
CA GLN A 326 -11.36 11.05 5.18
C GLN A 326 -12.67 10.63 4.51
N ASP A 327 -12.67 9.50 3.81
CA ASP A 327 -13.79 9.00 3.00
C ASP A 327 -14.63 7.92 3.71
N GLY A 328 -14.33 7.63 4.99
CA GLY A 328 -15.10 6.64 5.74
C GLY A 328 -14.45 6.12 7.01
N GLN A 329 -15.25 5.34 7.75
CA GLN A 329 -14.80 4.61 8.93
C GLN A 329 -15.57 3.28 9.04
N LEU A 330 -14.91 2.23 9.52
CA LEU A 330 -15.56 0.98 9.94
C LEU A 330 -15.37 0.79 11.43
N MET A 331 -16.49 0.75 12.15
CA MET A 331 -16.55 0.60 13.59
C MET A 331 -17.22 -0.71 13.96
N VAL A 332 -16.88 -1.24 15.13
CA VAL A 332 -17.62 -2.35 15.72
C VAL A 332 -19.06 -1.92 16.04
N THR A 333 -20.02 -2.78 15.71
CA THR A 333 -21.47 -2.55 15.87
C THR A 333 -22.15 -3.60 16.74
N SER A 334 -21.46 -4.70 17.07
CA SER A 334 -21.91 -5.70 18.02
C SER A 334 -20.89 -5.88 19.14
N ALA A 335 -21.34 -6.32 20.32
CA ALA A 335 -20.41 -6.83 21.32
C ALA A 335 -19.58 -8.00 20.71
N PRO A 336 -18.26 -8.07 20.95
CA PRO A 336 -17.47 -9.22 20.53
C PRO A 336 -17.94 -10.51 21.20
N VAL A 337 -18.03 -11.58 20.41
CA VAL A 337 -18.49 -12.91 20.83
C VAL A 337 -17.35 -13.92 20.64
N THR A 338 -16.97 -14.59 21.72
CA THR A 338 -16.00 -15.68 21.67
C THR A 338 -16.64 -16.91 21.02
N LEU A 339 -16.11 -17.36 19.88
CA LEU A 339 -16.60 -18.56 19.19
C LEU A 339 -15.93 -19.83 19.71
N THR A 340 -14.64 -19.75 20.00
CA THR A 340 -13.79 -20.80 20.60
C THR A 340 -12.74 -20.14 21.48
N ASN A 341 -11.91 -20.93 22.18
CA ASN A 341 -10.78 -20.41 22.96
C ASN A 341 -9.72 -19.64 22.15
N ASN A 342 -9.74 -19.74 20.81
CA ASN A 342 -8.83 -19.04 19.91
C ASN A 342 -9.53 -18.24 18.81
N MET A 343 -10.85 -18.00 18.93
CA MET A 343 -11.61 -17.23 17.93
C MET A 343 -12.56 -16.23 18.59
N LEU A 344 -12.53 -14.99 18.09
CA LEU A 344 -13.42 -13.91 18.48
C LEU A 344 -14.12 -13.35 17.24
N ALA A 345 -15.41 -13.10 17.31
CA ALA A 345 -16.16 -12.53 16.21
C ALA A 345 -16.96 -11.28 16.62
N ALA A 346 -17.05 -10.30 15.73
CA ALA A 346 -17.91 -9.14 15.91
C ALA A 346 -18.43 -8.64 14.55
N ASP A 347 -19.56 -7.95 14.59
CA ASP A 347 -20.14 -7.29 13.42
C ASP A 347 -19.63 -5.85 13.36
N TYR A 348 -19.28 -5.41 12.16
CA TYR A 348 -18.76 -4.08 11.87
C TYR A 348 -19.68 -3.38 10.87
N GLY A 349 -19.74 -2.06 11.00
CA GLY A 349 -20.51 -1.21 10.10
C GLY A 349 -19.95 0.20 10.05
N GLY A 350 -20.28 0.89 8.97
CA GLY A 350 -19.88 2.28 8.76
C GLY A 350 -19.85 2.62 7.28
N ASN A 351 -18.96 3.53 6.89
CA ASN A 351 -18.84 4.01 5.51
C ASN A 351 -17.46 3.71 4.95
N ILE A 352 -17.38 3.34 3.68
CA ILE A 352 -16.13 3.20 2.94
C ILE A 352 -16.34 3.89 1.59
N GLN A 353 -15.51 4.88 1.26
CA GLN A 353 -15.63 5.65 0.01
C GLN A 353 -17.06 6.22 -0.19
N GLY A 354 -17.66 6.73 0.89
CA GLY A 354 -19.02 7.28 0.87
C GLY A 354 -20.16 6.27 0.71
N LYS A 355 -19.90 4.95 0.72
CA LYS A 355 -20.94 3.91 0.71
C LYS A 355 -21.03 3.22 2.07
N GLU A 356 -22.26 3.02 2.56
CA GLU A 356 -22.49 2.24 3.77
C GLU A 356 -22.10 0.78 3.56
N ALA A 357 -21.29 0.24 4.47
CA ALA A 357 -20.81 -1.11 4.46
C ALA A 357 -21.10 -1.82 5.78
N LYS A 358 -21.32 -3.13 5.69
CA LYS A 358 -21.49 -4.03 6.84
C LYS A 358 -20.66 -5.29 6.64
N GLY A 359 -20.17 -5.86 7.73
CA GLY A 359 -19.36 -7.07 7.67
C GLY A 359 -19.32 -7.84 8.99
N ARG A 360 -19.03 -9.13 8.88
CA ARG A 360 -18.61 -9.98 10.00
C ARG A 360 -17.10 -10.08 9.98
N ILE A 361 -16.48 -9.93 11.14
CA ILE A 361 -15.04 -10.14 11.29
C ILE A 361 -14.80 -11.19 12.35
N VAL A 362 -13.96 -12.17 12.01
CA VAL A 362 -13.50 -13.23 12.91
C VAL A 362 -11.99 -13.12 13.04
N GLY A 363 -11.50 -12.82 14.25
CA GLY A 363 -10.09 -12.92 14.59
C GLY A 363 -9.76 -14.30 15.12
N VAL A 364 -8.71 -14.92 14.58
CA VAL A 364 -8.25 -16.27 14.93
C VAL A 364 -6.81 -16.21 15.40
N VAL A 365 -6.56 -16.59 16.66
CA VAL A 365 -5.21 -16.62 17.24
C VAL A 365 -4.49 -17.92 16.87
N SER A 366 -3.27 -17.78 16.36
CA SER A 366 -2.37 -18.89 16.04
C SER A 366 -1.59 -19.35 17.28
N PRO A 367 -1.38 -20.67 17.48
CA PRO A 367 -0.52 -21.18 18.55
C PRO A 367 0.97 -20.82 18.37
N HIS A 368 1.34 -20.28 17.20
CA HIS A 368 2.70 -19.85 16.88
C HIS A 368 2.91 -18.33 17.04
N GLY A 369 1.94 -17.61 17.62
CA GLY A 369 1.93 -16.17 17.77
C GLY A 369 1.17 -15.46 16.65
N GLY A 370 0.58 -14.30 16.97
CA GLY A 370 -0.28 -13.57 16.05
C GLY A 370 -1.52 -14.37 15.63
N GLY A 371 -1.97 -14.16 14.40
CA GLY A 371 -3.15 -14.83 13.86
C GLY A 371 -3.66 -14.22 12.56
N PHE A 372 -4.94 -14.44 12.26
CA PHE A 372 -5.59 -13.89 11.07
C PHE A 372 -6.94 -13.27 11.40
N LEU A 373 -7.24 -12.13 10.77
CA LEU A 373 -8.57 -11.55 10.68
C LEU A 373 -9.22 -12.04 9.38
N ILE A 374 -10.44 -12.56 9.48
CA ILE A 374 -11.30 -12.93 8.36
C ILE A 374 -12.48 -11.96 8.36
N MET A 375 -12.54 -11.09 7.38
CA MET A 375 -13.67 -10.17 7.16
C MET A 375 -14.49 -10.68 5.98
N ALA A 376 -15.80 -10.81 6.17
CA ALA A 376 -16.75 -10.99 5.06
C ALA A 376 -17.78 -9.86 5.13
N GLY A 377 -17.85 -9.04 4.08
CA GLY A 377 -18.69 -7.86 4.08
C GLY A 377 -19.10 -7.41 2.69
N ALA A 378 -20.11 -6.55 2.65
CA ALA A 378 -20.69 -5.96 1.46
C ALA A 378 -21.20 -4.56 1.79
N ASP A 379 -21.76 -3.85 0.81
CA ASP A 379 -22.62 -2.72 1.12
C ASP A 379 -23.82 -3.16 1.98
N THR A 380 -24.46 -2.23 2.69
CA THR A 380 -25.59 -2.54 3.58
C THR A 380 -26.72 -3.31 2.86
N ALA A 381 -26.96 -3.05 1.57
CA ALA A 381 -28.02 -3.69 0.80
C ALA A 381 -27.69 -5.12 0.38
N GLY A 382 -26.41 -5.40 0.09
CA GLY A 382 -25.90 -6.72 -0.28
C GLY A 382 -25.52 -7.60 0.92
N TYR A 383 -25.34 -7.01 2.11
CA TYR A 383 -24.98 -7.76 3.31
C TYR A 383 -26.11 -8.70 3.77
N SER A 384 -25.74 -9.90 4.17
CA SER A 384 -26.67 -10.95 4.59
C SER A 384 -26.03 -11.88 5.63
N PRO A 385 -26.82 -12.68 6.38
CA PRO A 385 -26.29 -13.66 7.33
C PRO A 385 -25.31 -14.68 6.71
N GLN A 386 -25.37 -14.89 5.40
CA GLN A 386 -24.43 -15.74 4.68
C GLN A 386 -22.98 -15.24 4.80
N HIS A 387 -22.76 -13.92 4.85
CA HIS A 387 -21.43 -13.35 5.03
C HIS A 387 -20.81 -13.74 6.36
N ALA A 388 -21.61 -13.67 7.44
CA ALA A 388 -21.15 -14.11 8.76
C ALA A 388 -20.78 -15.60 8.77
N GLN A 389 -21.61 -16.44 8.13
CA GLN A 389 -21.33 -17.87 8.00
C GLN A 389 -20.06 -18.15 7.19
N LEU A 390 -19.79 -17.36 6.13
CA LEU A 390 -18.58 -17.49 5.32
C LEU A 390 -17.32 -17.17 6.14
N ALA A 391 -17.31 -16.03 6.86
CA ALA A 391 -16.16 -15.66 7.69
C ALA A 391 -15.88 -16.71 8.78
N GLU A 392 -16.92 -17.16 9.49
CA GLU A 392 -16.78 -18.19 10.52
C GLU A 392 -16.42 -19.56 9.95
N GLY A 393 -16.94 -19.92 8.78
CA GLY A 393 -16.63 -21.18 8.11
C GLY A 393 -15.17 -21.26 7.69
N ILE A 394 -14.62 -20.17 7.13
CA ILE A 394 -13.20 -20.06 6.81
C ILE A 394 -12.37 -20.15 8.10
N ALA A 395 -12.72 -19.39 9.13
CA ALA A 395 -12.02 -19.41 10.42
C ALA A 395 -11.96 -20.82 11.04
N ARG A 396 -13.08 -21.56 11.03
CA ARG A 396 -13.15 -22.95 11.53
C ARG A 396 -12.34 -23.93 10.68
N SER A 397 -12.08 -23.62 9.41
CA SER A 397 -11.26 -24.45 8.52
C SER A 397 -9.75 -24.19 8.65
N MET A 398 -9.35 -23.13 9.37
CA MET A 398 -7.95 -22.76 9.52
C MET A 398 -7.19 -23.80 10.33
N ASN A 399 -6.11 -24.29 9.74
CA ASN A 399 -5.12 -25.15 10.39
C ASN A 399 -3.78 -24.44 10.39
N PHE A 400 -3.17 -24.33 11.56
CA PHE A 400 -1.90 -23.64 11.74
C PHE A 400 -0.72 -24.60 11.71
N THR A 401 0.34 -24.16 11.08
CA THR A 401 1.67 -24.75 11.13
C THR A 401 2.67 -23.64 11.47
N LYS A 402 3.87 -24.01 11.93
CA LYS A 402 4.91 -23.00 12.16
C LYS A 402 5.24 -22.36 10.81
N PRO A 403 5.16 -21.02 10.66
CA PRO A 403 5.53 -20.36 9.42
C PRO A 403 6.92 -20.78 8.98
N GLN A 404 7.01 -21.29 7.75
CA GLN A 404 8.28 -21.66 7.15
C GLN A 404 9.02 -20.38 6.77
N LEU A 405 10.27 -20.28 7.22
CA LEU A 405 11.12 -19.17 6.81
C LEU A 405 11.25 -19.19 5.28
N PRO A 406 11.04 -18.05 4.59
CA PRO A 406 11.31 -17.98 3.16
C PRO A 406 12.79 -18.30 2.90
N PRO A 407 13.16 -18.90 1.75
CA PRO A 407 14.57 -19.21 1.44
C PRO A 407 15.50 -17.99 1.59
N GLU A 408 14.99 -16.80 1.29
CA GLU A 408 15.67 -15.52 1.45
C GLU A 408 16.09 -15.21 2.90
N ALA A 409 15.37 -15.74 3.88
CA ALA A 409 15.69 -15.56 5.29
C ALA A 409 17.06 -16.16 5.65
N ALA A 410 17.46 -17.25 4.99
CA ALA A 410 18.79 -17.83 5.17
C ALA A 410 19.89 -16.89 4.66
N MET A 411 19.67 -16.25 3.51
CA MET A 411 20.59 -15.24 2.95
C MET A 411 20.70 -14.02 3.87
N TRP A 412 19.57 -13.54 4.39
CA TRP A 412 19.56 -12.44 5.36
C TRP A 412 20.28 -12.78 6.65
N LYS A 413 20.06 -14.00 7.18
CA LYS A 413 20.77 -14.47 8.36
C LYS A 413 22.28 -14.44 8.12
N GLN A 414 22.73 -15.05 7.02
CA GLN A 414 24.14 -15.05 6.64
C GLN A 414 24.71 -13.63 6.49
N LYS A 415 23.95 -12.71 5.86
CA LYS A 415 24.37 -11.33 5.63
C LYS A 415 24.47 -10.50 6.91
N LEU A 416 23.66 -10.78 7.92
CA LEU A 416 23.56 -9.98 9.15
C LEU A 416 24.31 -10.56 10.35
N THR A 417 24.58 -11.87 10.35
CA THR A 417 25.36 -12.52 11.41
C THR A 417 26.74 -11.90 11.57
N GLY A 418 27.03 -11.38 12.77
CA GLY A 418 28.32 -10.75 13.09
C GLY A 418 28.46 -9.32 12.54
N MET A 419 27.38 -8.71 12.05
CA MET A 419 27.42 -7.38 11.43
C MET A 419 26.76 -6.33 12.32
N ARG A 420 27.13 -5.05 12.10
CA ARG A 420 26.40 -3.90 12.60
C ARG A 420 25.47 -3.41 11.50
N VAL A 421 24.20 -3.20 11.84
CA VAL A 421 23.29 -2.42 10.99
C VAL A 421 23.15 -1.02 11.56
N LYS A 422 23.39 -0.01 10.70
CA LYS A 422 23.41 1.40 11.08
C LYS A 422 22.43 2.21 10.25
N SER A 423 21.63 3.03 10.91
CA SER A 423 20.80 4.06 10.28
C SER A 423 21.22 5.44 10.76
N PHE A 424 21.21 6.39 9.83
CA PHE A 424 21.47 7.80 10.11
C PHE A 424 20.44 8.62 9.35
N LYS A 425 19.72 9.46 10.07
CA LYS A 425 18.79 10.44 9.51
C LYS A 425 19.26 11.81 9.95
N HIS A 426 19.28 12.76 9.05
CA HIS A 426 19.57 14.15 9.38
C HIS A 426 18.66 15.07 8.58
N GLY A 427 18.39 16.24 9.13
CA GLY A 427 17.62 17.28 8.47
C GLY A 427 17.94 18.63 9.09
N GLY A 428 17.83 19.68 8.30
CA GLY A 428 18.11 21.02 8.80
C GLY A 428 17.94 22.09 7.75
N SER A 429 17.65 23.31 8.21
CA SER A 429 17.65 24.51 7.38
C SER A 429 18.46 25.62 8.04
N SER A 430 18.99 26.53 7.22
CA SER A 430 19.82 27.66 7.63
C SER A 430 19.30 28.98 7.04
N ASP A 431 17.99 29.22 7.15
CA ASP A 431 17.37 30.42 6.59
C ASP A 431 17.38 31.59 7.58
N ALA A 432 17.26 32.82 7.06
CA ALA A 432 17.40 34.07 7.82
C ALA A 432 16.37 34.27 8.95
N GLY A 433 15.31 33.45 9.01
CA GLY A 433 14.29 33.45 10.06
C GLY A 433 14.52 32.44 11.20
N GLY A 434 15.52 31.56 11.07
CA GLY A 434 15.88 30.57 12.09
C GLY A 434 16.60 29.36 11.49
N ALA A 435 17.66 28.92 12.15
CA ALA A 435 18.42 27.74 11.76
C ALA A 435 17.97 26.54 12.60
N TYR A 436 17.70 25.39 11.99
CA TYR A 436 17.53 24.16 12.74
C TYR A 436 18.33 23.03 12.10
N SER A 437 18.81 22.12 12.92
CA SER A 437 19.57 20.96 12.50
C SER A 437 19.26 19.82 13.43
N TRP A 438 19.02 18.64 12.92
CA TRP A 438 18.87 17.44 13.72
C TRP A 438 19.54 16.25 13.06
N SER A 439 19.94 15.30 13.89
CA SER A 439 20.46 14.00 13.50
C SER A 439 19.90 12.94 14.44
N ASP A 440 19.41 11.85 13.86
CA ASP A 440 19.01 10.63 14.55
C ASP A 440 19.88 9.49 14.05
N GLU A 441 20.61 8.86 14.96
CA GLU A 441 21.51 7.75 14.66
C GLU A 441 21.06 6.54 15.46
N ARG A 442 21.03 5.38 14.79
CA ARG A 442 20.78 4.10 15.46
C ARG A 442 21.67 3.02 14.88
N ASP A 443 22.48 2.45 15.75
CA ASP A 443 23.33 1.29 15.51
C ASP A 443 22.70 0.07 16.20
N ILE A 444 22.77 -1.08 15.53
CA ILE A 444 22.40 -2.39 16.07
C ILE A 444 23.50 -3.38 15.71
N ASP A 445 24.26 -3.79 16.72
CA ASP A 445 25.26 -4.85 16.67
C ASP A 445 24.56 -6.20 16.76
N LEU A 446 24.65 -7.02 15.70
CA LEU A 446 24.05 -8.35 15.62
C LEU A 446 25.15 -9.41 15.76
N CYS A 447 25.39 -9.89 16.97
CA CYS A 447 26.45 -10.85 17.27
C CYS A 447 26.16 -12.23 16.66
N SER A 448 27.21 -13.00 16.37
CA SER A 448 27.08 -14.32 15.74
C SER A 448 26.42 -15.38 16.63
N ASP A 449 26.47 -15.19 17.94
CA ASP A 449 25.82 -16.03 18.96
C ASP A 449 24.31 -15.76 19.12
N GLY A 450 23.78 -14.77 18.40
CA GLY A 450 22.38 -14.35 18.49
C GLY A 450 22.12 -13.23 19.48
N ALA A 451 23.12 -12.73 20.21
CA ALA A 451 22.97 -11.52 21.03
C ALA A 451 22.92 -10.25 20.17
N PHE A 452 22.20 -9.23 20.62
CA PHE A 452 22.32 -7.90 20.01
C PHE A 452 22.54 -6.81 21.05
N GLN A 453 23.17 -5.73 20.60
CA GLN A 453 23.24 -4.45 21.30
C GLN A 453 22.80 -3.34 20.35
N SER A 454 21.83 -2.52 20.75
CA SER A 454 21.44 -1.34 19.99
C SER A 454 21.78 -0.08 20.77
N THR A 455 22.44 0.85 20.10
CA THR A 455 22.72 2.19 20.63
C THR A 455 22.09 3.21 19.69
N GLY A 456 21.32 4.14 20.23
CA GLY A 456 20.75 5.22 19.44
C GLY A 456 20.82 6.54 20.16
N GLY A 457 20.93 7.61 19.39
CA GLY A 457 21.05 8.98 19.86
C GLY A 457 20.34 9.94 18.92
N PHE A 458 19.62 10.88 19.51
CA PHE A 458 19.06 12.02 18.79
C PHE A 458 19.81 13.27 19.23
N GLN A 459 20.15 14.14 18.28
CA GLN A 459 20.65 15.47 18.55
C GLN A 459 19.89 16.46 17.69
N GLY A 460 19.44 17.56 18.29
CA GLY A 460 18.71 18.62 17.63
C GLY A 460 19.20 19.98 18.08
N SER A 461 19.18 20.94 17.17
CA SER A 461 19.50 22.34 17.38
C SER A 461 18.40 23.16 16.72
N LEU A 462 17.92 24.18 17.43
CA LEU A 462 16.98 25.17 16.93
C LEU A 462 17.52 26.54 17.33
N GLY A 463 17.71 27.43 16.36
CA GLY A 463 18.16 28.80 16.52
C GLY A 463 17.13 29.75 15.95
N THR A 464 16.69 30.71 16.75
CA THR A 464 15.84 31.83 16.34
C THR A 464 16.59 33.14 16.57
N ALA A 465 16.07 34.26 16.04
CA ALA A 465 16.65 35.59 16.22
C ALA A 465 16.83 36.01 17.70
N GLY A 466 16.18 35.31 18.65
CA GLY A 466 16.24 35.56 20.08
C GLY A 466 16.96 34.50 20.93
N GLY A 467 17.51 33.42 20.35
CA GLY A 467 18.24 32.40 21.12
C GLY A 467 18.35 31.03 20.45
N SER A 468 19.15 30.13 21.05
CA SER A 468 19.37 28.76 20.58
C SER A 468 18.97 27.71 21.63
N ALA A 469 18.28 26.66 21.22
CA ALA A 469 17.99 25.48 22.02
C ALA A 469 18.71 24.24 21.45
N ILE A 470 19.26 23.41 22.34
CA ILE A 470 19.88 22.13 22.01
C ILE A 470 19.02 21.02 22.63
N MET A 471 18.65 20.03 21.84
CA MET A 471 17.91 18.84 22.26
C MET A 471 18.82 17.63 22.16
N ASN A 472 19.17 17.03 23.30
CA ASN A 472 19.97 15.80 23.35
C ASN A 472 19.45 14.88 24.47
N PRO A 473 18.50 13.97 24.17
CA PRO A 473 17.95 13.04 25.16
C PRO A 473 18.95 11.96 25.64
N GLY A 474 20.21 12.01 25.21
CA GLY A 474 21.26 11.05 25.57
C GLY A 474 21.17 9.73 24.79
N ASN A 475 22.29 9.01 24.77
CA ASN A 475 22.36 7.71 24.11
C ASN A 475 21.61 6.65 24.91
N ARG A 476 20.77 5.86 24.24
CA ARG A 476 20.07 4.73 24.85
C ARG A 476 20.68 3.44 24.35
N THR A 477 21.21 2.64 25.27
CA THR A 477 21.68 1.28 24.97
C THR A 477 20.59 0.27 25.32
N ARG A 478 20.32 -0.66 24.41
CA ARG A 478 19.40 -1.79 24.58
C ARG A 478 20.13 -3.07 24.23
N THR A 479 19.82 -4.16 24.93
CA THR A 479 20.39 -5.48 24.63
C THR A 479 19.31 -6.55 24.54
N GLY A 480 19.65 -7.68 23.95
CA GLY A 480 18.75 -8.82 23.88
C GLY A 480 19.22 -9.90 22.92
N GLN A 481 18.27 -10.61 22.32
CA GLN A 481 18.50 -11.67 21.35
C GLN A 481 17.89 -11.27 19.99
N TRP A 482 18.58 -11.57 18.90
CA TRP A 482 18.06 -11.34 17.56
C TRP A 482 17.90 -12.65 16.80
N THR A 483 16.99 -12.65 15.82
CA THR A 483 16.81 -13.76 14.90
C THR A 483 16.18 -13.28 13.60
N ILE A 484 16.31 -14.07 12.53
CA ILE A 484 15.51 -13.88 11.33
C ILE A 484 14.30 -14.79 11.41
N ILE A 485 13.13 -14.22 11.19
CA ILE A 485 11.85 -14.94 11.13
C ILE A 485 11.20 -14.75 9.77
N GLY A 486 10.24 -15.61 9.44
CA GLY A 486 9.24 -15.31 8.41
C GLY A 486 8.11 -14.51 9.06
N GLN A 487 7.86 -13.30 8.56
CA GLN A 487 6.70 -12.51 8.92
C GLN A 487 5.87 -12.26 7.67
N ALA A 488 4.67 -12.85 7.65
CA ALA A 488 3.73 -12.72 6.54
C ALA A 488 4.36 -13.04 5.17
N GLY A 489 5.18 -14.10 5.12
CA GLY A 489 5.88 -14.53 3.91
C GLY A 489 7.08 -13.68 3.49
N GLN A 490 7.48 -12.68 4.27
CA GLN A 490 8.70 -11.91 4.08
C GLN A 490 9.73 -12.23 5.17
N PRO A 491 11.04 -12.16 4.88
CA PRO A 491 12.05 -12.24 5.94
C PRO A 491 11.96 -11.00 6.83
N ALA A 492 12.11 -11.17 8.14
CA ALA A 492 12.12 -10.06 9.08
C ALA A 492 13.18 -10.26 10.16
N LEU A 493 13.86 -9.17 10.54
CA LEU A 493 14.77 -9.12 11.68
C LEU A 493 13.95 -8.88 12.95
N GLN A 494 13.94 -9.84 13.86
CA GLN A 494 13.31 -9.72 15.16
C GLN A 494 14.36 -9.48 16.24
N LEU A 495 14.18 -8.42 17.04
CA LEU A 495 14.96 -8.10 18.22
C LEU A 495 14.11 -8.33 19.47
N ARG A 496 14.47 -9.31 20.29
CA ARG A 496 13.84 -9.60 21.59
C ARG A 496 14.70 -8.98 22.68
N HIS A 497 14.26 -7.85 23.20
CA HIS A 497 14.95 -7.13 24.25
C HIS A 497 14.94 -7.92 25.55
N SER A 498 15.99 -7.77 26.37
CA SER A 498 16.07 -8.34 27.72
C SER A 498 14.92 -7.90 28.63
N THR A 499 14.30 -6.75 28.33
CA THR A 499 13.11 -6.23 29.03
C THR A 499 11.80 -6.92 28.62
N GLY A 500 11.84 -7.88 27.70
CA GLY A 500 10.66 -8.58 27.16
C GLY A 500 10.00 -7.89 25.96
N ASN A 501 10.41 -6.68 25.60
CA ASN A 501 9.92 -6.01 24.40
C ASN A 501 10.43 -6.71 23.14
N VAL A 502 9.62 -6.74 22.08
CA VAL A 502 10.00 -7.31 20.79
C VAL A 502 9.85 -6.24 19.72
N GLU A 503 10.93 -5.94 19.00
CA GLU A 503 10.93 -5.12 17.79
C GLU A 503 11.08 -6.05 16.58
N THR A 504 10.36 -5.79 15.48
CA THR A 504 10.50 -6.57 14.25
C THR A 504 10.56 -5.64 13.05
N PHE A 505 11.51 -5.88 12.15
CA PHE A 505 11.71 -5.11 10.92
C PHE A 505 11.59 -6.02 9.70
N VAL A 506 10.71 -5.72 8.76
CA VAL A 506 10.64 -6.41 7.48
C VAL A 506 11.90 -6.11 6.68
N LEU A 507 12.58 -7.15 6.22
CA LEU A 507 13.83 -7.04 5.48
C LEU A 507 13.55 -7.03 3.98
N SER A 508 14.10 -6.03 3.30
CA SER A 508 14.12 -5.99 1.83
C SER A 508 15.44 -5.44 1.32
N ALA A 509 15.67 -5.57 0.02
CA ALA A 509 16.86 -5.04 -0.64
C ALA A 509 16.45 -4.20 -1.84
N ASN A 510 17.18 -3.10 -2.07
CA ASN A 510 17.16 -2.39 -3.34
C ASN A 510 18.59 -2.29 -3.87
N GLY A 511 18.92 -3.12 -4.86
CA GLY A 511 20.30 -3.33 -5.29
C GLY A 511 21.19 -3.80 -4.13
N SER A 512 22.23 -3.03 -3.81
CA SER A 512 23.14 -3.30 -2.69
C SER A 512 22.63 -2.77 -1.34
N GLN A 513 21.56 -1.97 -1.33
CA GLN A 513 21.04 -1.36 -0.11
C GLN A 513 20.24 -2.36 0.70
N THR A 514 20.51 -2.42 2.00
CA THR A 514 19.67 -3.13 2.98
C THR A 514 18.59 -2.20 3.47
N LEU A 515 17.35 -2.69 3.48
CA LEU A 515 16.20 -1.96 3.96
C LEU A 515 15.55 -2.71 5.13
N LEU A 516 15.25 -1.97 6.20
CA LEU A 516 14.44 -2.44 7.33
C LEU A 516 13.19 -1.56 7.35
N ASP A 517 12.02 -2.17 7.16
CA ASP A 517 10.73 -1.48 6.98
C ASP A 517 10.78 -0.39 5.89
N GLY A 518 11.49 -0.68 4.79
CA GLY A 518 11.67 0.26 3.67
C GLY A 518 12.66 1.40 3.92
N VAL A 519 13.18 1.53 5.15
CA VAL A 519 14.22 2.52 5.48
C VAL A 519 15.59 1.93 5.22
N ARG A 520 16.52 2.72 4.65
CA ARG A 520 17.89 2.26 4.38
C ARG A 520 18.73 2.11 5.65
N TRP A 521 19.43 0.98 5.73
CA TRP A 521 20.43 0.66 6.74
C TRP A 521 21.74 0.24 6.08
N TYR A 522 22.85 0.66 6.67
CA TYR A 522 24.20 0.27 6.29
C TYR A 522 24.59 -0.99 7.05
N VAL A 523 25.03 -2.03 6.35
CA VAL A 523 25.55 -3.25 6.96
C VAL A 523 27.07 -3.15 6.93
N ILE A 524 27.70 -3.04 8.10
CA ILE A 524 29.14 -2.81 8.26
C ILE A 524 29.72 -3.79 9.29
N GLU A 525 31.04 -3.91 9.31
CA GLU A 525 31.74 -4.78 10.28
C GLU A 525 31.40 -4.36 11.72
N ASN A 526 31.17 -5.36 12.59
CA ASN A 526 30.78 -5.15 13.97
C ASN A 526 32.03 -5.13 14.89
N PRO A 527 32.35 -3.99 15.52
CA PRO A 527 33.51 -3.91 16.42
C PRO A 527 33.23 -4.48 17.82
N THR A 528 31.96 -4.68 18.18
CA THR A 528 31.52 -5.01 19.55
C THR A 528 31.46 -6.52 19.79
N CYS A 529 31.05 -7.30 18.78
CA CYS A 529 30.82 -8.74 18.90
C CYS A 529 32.05 -9.58 18.52
N ARG A 530 33.24 -9.21 19.02
CA ARG A 530 34.48 -9.96 18.78
C ARG A 530 34.66 -11.14 19.72
#